data_AF-M5FMX8-F1
#
_entry.id   AF-M5FMX8-F1
#
_cell.length_a   1.000
_cell.length_b   1.000
_cell.length_c   1.000
_cell.angle_alpha   90.00
_cell.angle_beta   90.00
_cell.angle_gamma   90.00
#
_symmetry.space_group_name_H-M   'P 1'
#
loop_
_entity.id
_entity.type
_entity.pdbx_description
1 polymer ?
#
loop_
_entity_poly.entity_id
_entity_poly.type
_entity_poly.pdbx_seq_one_letter_code
_entity_poly.pdbx_strand_id
1 'polypeptide(L)'
;MQGSSLTDEKYNGEFPPFQTDWEQCLAPHQNCLIAEQLDYDQVEMAEMAVTMKDQMNAEQSATFEEITQHAGDGQTFWLQGPGGTGKTFVYKALCAELCSQGKIVLCVASSGIAALLLPGGHMAHSTFKIPIPVHDTSTCNIPKNGLLAVMLKGATLTI
;
A
#
# COMPACT_ATOMS: atom_id res chain seq x y z
N MET A 1 -19.43 -36.91 -33.74
CA MET A 1 -18.70 -36.63 -32.49
C MET A 1 -19.67 -35.87 -31.58
N GLN A 2 -20.22 -36.54 -30.57
CA GLN A 2 -21.10 -35.93 -29.58
C GLN A 2 -20.23 -35.25 -28.52
N GLY A 3 -20.37 -33.93 -28.37
CA GLY A 3 -19.71 -33.19 -27.30
C GLY A 3 -20.44 -33.47 -25.98
N SER A 4 -19.75 -34.10 -25.04
CA SER A 4 -20.21 -34.25 -23.67
C SER A 4 -20.12 -32.90 -22.96
N SER A 5 -21.26 -32.33 -22.60
CA SER A 5 -21.36 -31.19 -21.69
C SER A 5 -20.86 -31.61 -20.30
N LEU A 6 -19.85 -30.90 -19.78
CA LEU A 6 -19.47 -30.97 -18.37
C LEU A 6 -20.52 -30.16 -17.60
N THR A 7 -21.53 -30.84 -17.07
CA THR A 7 -22.40 -30.26 -16.06
C THR A 7 -21.62 -30.21 -14.75
N ASP A 8 -21.20 -29.01 -14.36
CA ASP A 8 -20.55 -28.72 -13.09
C ASP A 8 -21.58 -28.90 -11.96
N GLU A 9 -21.75 -30.14 -11.47
CA GLU A 9 -22.67 -30.52 -10.37
C GLU A 9 -22.33 -29.86 -9.01
N LYS A 10 -21.39 -28.91 -8.98
CA LYS A 10 -20.92 -28.25 -7.75
C LYS A 10 -21.31 -26.78 -7.62
N TYR A 11 -21.92 -26.18 -8.63
CA TYR A 11 -22.33 -24.77 -8.56
C TYR A 11 -23.85 -24.67 -8.45
N ASN A 12 -24.35 -24.45 -7.24
CA ASN A 12 -25.77 -24.28 -6.93
C ASN A 12 -26.35 -22.92 -7.37
N GLY A 13 -25.61 -22.12 -8.15
CA GLY A 13 -26.06 -20.81 -8.61
C GLY A 13 -26.07 -19.72 -7.53
N GLU A 14 -25.74 -20.06 -6.29
CA GLU A 14 -25.65 -19.12 -5.19
C GLU A 14 -24.19 -18.66 -5.06
N PHE A 15 -23.96 -17.37 -5.27
CA PHE A 15 -22.70 -16.76 -4.89
C PHE A 15 -22.46 -17.03 -3.40
N PRO A 16 -21.23 -17.40 -2.98
CA PRO A 16 -20.92 -17.50 -1.57
C PRO A 16 -21.31 -16.18 -0.89
N PRO A 17 -21.93 -16.24 0.30
CA PRO A 17 -22.24 -15.02 1.04
C PRO A 17 -20.95 -14.25 1.22
N PHE A 18 -21.04 -12.95 0.98
CA PHE A 18 -19.92 -12.05 1.20
C PHE A 18 -19.35 -12.24 2.61
N GLN A 19 -18.03 -12.44 2.69
CA GLN A 19 -17.35 -12.81 3.93
C GLN A 19 -17.08 -11.63 4.86
N THR A 20 -17.07 -10.40 4.35
CA THR A 20 -17.00 -9.22 5.21
C THR A 20 -18.44 -8.78 5.53
N ASP A 21 -18.63 -7.80 6.40
CA ASP A 21 -19.93 -7.17 6.59
C ASP A 21 -19.77 -5.71 6.18
N TRP A 22 -20.30 -5.32 5.01
CA TRP A 22 -20.13 -3.96 4.51
C TRP A 22 -20.82 -2.96 5.43
N GLU A 23 -21.81 -3.38 6.24
CA GLU A 23 -22.45 -2.53 7.25
C GLU A 23 -21.50 -2.25 8.44
N GLN A 24 -20.62 -3.19 8.80
CA GLN A 24 -19.54 -2.93 9.78
C GLN A 24 -18.47 -1.99 9.22
N CYS A 25 -18.14 -2.10 7.93
CA CYS A 25 -17.22 -1.15 7.26
C CYS A 25 -17.81 0.27 7.12
N LEU A 26 -19.13 0.42 7.26
CA LEU A 26 -19.87 1.67 7.15
C LEU A 26 -20.23 2.30 8.50
N ALA A 27 -19.66 1.82 9.62
CA ALA A 27 -19.82 2.49 10.90
C ALA A 27 -19.50 3.99 10.72
N PRO A 28 -20.45 4.92 10.96
CA PRO A 28 -20.38 6.34 10.53
C PRO A 28 -19.27 7.15 11.22
N HIS A 29 -18.37 6.50 11.95
CA HIS A 29 -17.26 7.06 12.72
C HIS A 29 -15.91 6.38 12.44
N GLN A 30 -15.81 5.40 11.54
CA GLN A 30 -14.55 4.71 11.23
C GLN A 30 -14.05 5.09 9.84
N ASN A 31 -12.80 5.56 9.75
CA ASN A 31 -12.16 5.87 8.49
C ASN A 31 -11.74 4.57 7.80
N CYS A 32 -12.56 4.07 6.87
CA CYS A 32 -12.29 2.81 6.15
C CYS A 32 -10.94 2.81 5.42
N LEU A 33 -10.48 3.96 4.93
CA LEU A 33 -9.17 4.08 4.28
C LEU A 33 -8.04 3.82 5.28
N ILE A 34 -8.18 4.25 6.54
CA ILE A 34 -7.20 3.95 7.58
C ILE A 34 -7.29 2.47 7.97
N ALA A 35 -8.50 1.93 8.10
CA ALA A 35 -8.69 0.52 8.44
C ALA A 35 -7.99 -0.39 7.42
N GLU A 36 -8.16 -0.12 6.12
CA GLU A 36 -7.48 -0.86 5.04
C GLU A 36 -5.95 -0.79 5.14
N GLN A 37 -5.38 0.37 5.50
CA GLN A 37 -3.93 0.49 5.67
C GLN A 37 -3.39 -0.19 6.94
N LEU A 38 -4.26 -0.54 7.89
CA LEU A 38 -3.90 -1.19 9.15
C LEU A 38 -4.24 -2.68 9.17
N ASP A 39 -4.87 -3.22 8.12
CA ASP A 39 -5.33 -4.60 8.02
C ASP A 39 -4.20 -5.60 7.65
N TYR A 40 -2.95 -5.21 7.87
CA TYR A 40 -1.81 -6.09 7.67
C TYR A 40 -1.62 -7.02 8.88
N ASP A 41 -1.32 -8.30 8.60
CA ASP A 41 -0.82 -9.20 9.64
C ASP A 41 0.57 -8.73 10.10
N GLN A 42 0.65 -8.22 11.31
CA GLN A 42 1.88 -7.66 11.87
C GLN A 42 2.98 -8.72 12.05
N VAL A 43 2.60 -9.98 12.30
CA VAL A 43 3.57 -11.08 12.46
C VAL A 43 4.16 -11.42 11.10
N GLU A 44 3.34 -11.60 10.08
CA GLU A 44 3.81 -11.86 8.71
C GLU A 44 4.71 -10.72 8.21
N MET A 45 4.31 -9.47 8.46
CA MET A 45 5.11 -8.30 8.09
C MET A 45 6.44 -8.23 8.82
N ALA A 46 6.49 -8.59 10.11
CA ALA A 46 7.74 -8.65 10.87
C ALA A 46 8.68 -9.74 10.34
N GLU A 47 8.16 -10.92 10.04
CA GLU A 47 8.94 -12.02 9.46
C GLU A 47 9.48 -11.65 8.07
N MET A 48 8.67 -10.98 7.25
CA MET A 48 9.09 -10.45 5.96
C MET A 48 10.19 -9.39 6.11
N ALA A 49 10.04 -8.45 7.05
CA ALA A 49 11.01 -7.40 7.31
C ALA A 49 12.37 -7.98 7.73
N VAL A 50 12.38 -8.93 8.67
CA VAL A 50 13.61 -9.63 9.11
C VAL A 50 14.26 -10.35 7.93
N THR A 51 13.48 -11.14 7.19
CA THR A 51 13.99 -11.92 6.05
C THR A 51 14.58 -11.02 4.96
N MET A 52 13.96 -9.86 4.72
CA MET A 52 14.46 -8.88 3.75
C MET A 52 15.72 -8.17 4.25
N LYS A 53 15.77 -7.79 5.52
CA LYS A 53 16.92 -7.12 6.13
C LYS A 53 18.17 -7.99 6.05
N ASP A 54 18.04 -9.31 6.24
CA ASP A 54 19.15 -10.27 6.13
C ASP A 54 19.70 -10.42 4.71
N GLN A 55 18.91 -10.07 3.68
CA GLN A 55 19.30 -10.15 2.27
C GLN A 55 19.83 -8.82 1.72
N MET A 56 19.79 -7.74 2.51
CA MET A 56 20.27 -6.44 2.06
C MET A 56 21.79 -6.40 1.97
N ASN A 57 22.29 -5.67 0.97
CA ASN A 57 23.68 -5.25 0.97
C ASN A 57 23.90 -4.07 1.93
N ALA A 58 25.15 -3.75 2.23
CA ALA A 58 25.49 -2.71 3.21
C ALA A 58 24.88 -1.33 2.92
N GLU A 59 24.79 -0.92 1.65
CA GLU A 59 24.22 0.38 1.27
C GLU A 59 22.69 0.40 1.47
N GLN A 60 22.03 -0.69 1.10
CA GLN A 60 20.59 -0.87 1.32
C GLN A 60 20.26 -0.89 2.81
N SER A 61 21.03 -1.62 3.62
CA SER A 61 20.83 -1.67 5.08
C SER A 61 21.01 -0.30 5.72
N ALA A 62 22.07 0.44 5.36
CA ALA A 62 22.29 1.78 5.88
C ALA A 62 21.14 2.73 5.50
N THR A 63 20.67 2.67 4.25
CA THR A 63 19.53 3.46 3.78
C THR A 63 18.24 3.10 4.53
N PHE A 64 17.98 1.81 4.69
CA PHE A 64 16.81 1.30 5.40
C PHE A 64 16.78 1.77 6.86
N GLU A 65 17.92 1.68 7.55
CA GLU A 65 18.04 2.12 8.95
C GLU A 65 17.84 3.63 9.09
N GLU A 66 18.48 4.43 8.22
CA GLU A 66 18.36 5.89 8.21
C GLU A 66 16.90 6.36 8.02
N ILE A 67 16.20 5.76 7.05
CA ILE A 67 14.79 6.11 6.75
C ILE A 67 13.88 5.64 7.89
N THR A 68 14.09 4.44 8.42
CA THR A 68 13.26 3.90 9.51
C THR A 68 13.41 4.73 10.78
N GLN A 69 14.63 5.19 11.08
CA GLN A 69 14.91 6.04 12.24
C GLN A 69 14.14 7.37 12.20
N HIS A 70 13.98 7.96 11.01
CA HIS A 70 13.32 9.26 10.81
C HIS A 70 11.88 9.14 10.29
N ALA A 71 11.31 7.93 10.26
CA ALA A 71 9.96 7.71 9.78
C ALA A 71 8.95 8.40 10.71
N GLY A 72 8.18 9.35 10.16
CA GLY A 72 7.21 10.17 10.89
C GLY A 72 7.73 11.57 11.26
N ASP A 73 9.01 11.87 11.06
CA ASP A 73 9.60 13.18 11.39
C ASP A 73 9.33 14.25 10.32
N GLY A 74 8.69 13.87 9.21
CA GLY A 74 8.46 14.74 8.06
C GLY A 74 9.71 14.98 7.20
N GLN A 75 10.78 14.20 7.40
CA GLN A 75 11.95 14.22 6.54
C GLN A 75 11.69 13.55 5.19
N THR A 76 12.38 14.02 4.16
CA THR A 76 12.27 13.49 2.79
C THR A 76 13.60 12.91 2.35
N PHE A 77 13.55 11.70 1.80
CA PHE A 77 14.71 10.98 1.31
C PHE A 77 14.62 10.77 -0.20
N TRP A 78 15.76 10.80 -0.89
CA TRP A 78 15.84 10.45 -2.31
C TRP A 78 16.77 9.25 -2.49
N LEU A 79 16.18 8.10 -2.81
CA LEU A 79 16.94 6.88 -3.07
C LEU A 79 17.34 6.79 -4.54
N GLN A 80 18.60 7.08 -4.84
CA GLN A 80 19.14 7.01 -6.18
C GLN A 80 19.98 5.75 -6.39
N GLY A 81 19.77 5.08 -7.52
CA GLY A 81 20.60 3.95 -7.92
C GLY A 81 20.29 3.52 -9.36
N PRO A 82 21.25 2.93 -10.08
CA PRO A 82 21.03 2.34 -11.40
C PRO A 82 19.86 1.36 -11.47
N GLY A 83 19.41 1.01 -12.68
CA GLY A 83 18.45 -0.08 -12.87
C GLY A 83 18.99 -1.39 -12.27
N GLY A 84 18.14 -2.18 -11.63
CA GLY A 84 18.53 -3.47 -11.04
C GLY A 84 19.20 -3.41 -9.66
N THR A 85 19.36 -2.24 -9.05
CA THR A 85 19.98 -2.07 -7.71
C THR A 85 19.07 -2.37 -6.51
N GLY A 86 17.87 -2.90 -6.75
CA GLY A 86 16.97 -3.30 -5.66
C GLY A 86 16.29 -2.15 -4.91
N LYS A 87 16.12 -0.95 -5.49
CA LYS A 87 15.36 0.14 -4.84
C LYS A 87 13.96 -0.29 -4.38
N THR A 88 13.24 -1.00 -5.25
CA THR A 88 11.92 -1.57 -4.93
C THR A 88 12.00 -2.57 -3.77
N PHE A 89 13.12 -3.28 -3.62
CA PHE A 89 13.33 -4.19 -2.48
C PHE A 89 13.43 -3.41 -1.16
N VAL A 90 14.18 -2.30 -1.14
CA VAL A 90 14.25 -1.41 0.03
C VAL A 90 12.88 -0.84 0.38
N TYR A 91 12.11 -0.39 -0.62
CA TYR A 91 10.74 0.11 -0.41
C TYR A 91 9.81 -0.95 0.19
N LYS A 92 9.86 -2.19 -0.29
CA LYS A 92 9.11 -3.31 0.29
C LYS A 92 9.48 -3.55 1.74
N ALA A 93 10.78 -3.57 2.04
CA ALA A 93 11.26 -3.79 3.39
C ALA A 93 10.83 -2.67 4.35
N LEU A 94 10.90 -1.40 3.93
CA LEU A 94 10.42 -0.26 4.71
C LEU A 94 8.91 -0.37 5.01
N CYS A 95 8.13 -0.77 4.00
CA CYS A 95 6.71 -1.03 4.18
C CYS A 95 6.48 -2.16 5.20
N ALA A 96 7.14 -3.31 5.03
CA ALA A 96 7.00 -4.44 5.94
C ALA A 96 7.38 -4.07 7.39
N GLU A 97 8.51 -3.40 7.59
CA GLU A 97 8.99 -2.99 8.92
C GLU A 97 7.97 -2.07 9.62
N LEU A 98 7.53 -1.00 8.95
CA LEU A 98 6.63 -0.03 9.57
C LEU A 98 5.21 -0.61 9.74
N CYS A 99 4.71 -1.37 8.76
CA CYS A 99 3.41 -2.03 8.87
C CYS A 99 3.39 -3.09 9.98
N SER A 100 4.51 -3.79 10.22
CA SER A 100 4.64 -4.72 11.37
C SER A 100 4.49 -4.02 12.72
N GLN A 101 4.78 -2.72 12.78
CA GLN A 101 4.62 -1.88 13.97
C GLN A 101 3.22 -1.23 14.05
N GLY A 102 2.29 -1.60 13.15
CA GLY A 102 0.95 -1.01 13.07
C GLY A 102 0.95 0.44 12.57
N LYS A 103 1.99 0.87 11.84
CA LYS A 103 2.07 2.21 11.25
C LYS A 103 1.50 2.22 9.84
N ILE A 104 0.96 3.36 9.43
CA ILE A 104 0.40 3.56 8.09
C ILE A 104 1.54 3.91 7.13
N VAL A 105 1.74 3.09 6.10
CA VAL A 105 2.66 3.36 4.98
C VAL A 105 1.88 3.44 3.69
N LEU A 106 2.06 4.53 2.95
CA LEU A 106 1.42 4.71 1.65
C LEU A 106 2.40 4.39 0.54
N CYS A 107 2.22 3.24 -0.10
CA CYS A 107 2.98 2.83 -1.27
C CYS A 107 2.35 3.44 -2.53
N VAL A 108 2.95 4.49 -3.09
CA VAL A 108 2.36 5.21 -4.22
C VAL A 108 3.30 5.23 -5.43
N ALA A 109 2.81 4.78 -6.57
CA ALA A 109 3.59 4.78 -7.81
C ALA A 109 2.93 5.59 -8.93
N SER A 110 3.73 6.10 -9.86
CA SER A 110 3.23 6.81 -11.04
C SER A 110 2.58 5.87 -12.08
N SER A 111 2.94 4.58 -12.07
CA SER A 111 2.45 3.56 -12.99
C SER A 111 1.80 2.42 -12.21
N GLY A 112 0.72 1.86 -12.75
CA GLY A 112 0.04 0.69 -12.18
C GLY A 112 0.98 -0.53 -12.04
N ILE A 113 1.90 -0.75 -12.98
CA ILE A 113 2.85 -1.86 -12.88
C ILE A 113 3.82 -1.68 -11.71
N ALA A 114 4.27 -0.45 -11.47
CA ALA A 114 5.12 -0.15 -10.32
C ALA A 114 4.35 -0.24 -9.00
N ALA A 115 3.08 0.16 -8.99
CA ALA A 115 2.20 0.03 -7.83
C ALA A 115 2.02 -1.46 -7.43
N LEU A 116 1.79 -2.35 -8.40
CA LEU A 116 1.68 -3.80 -8.16
C LEU A 116 2.95 -4.43 -7.56
N LEU A 117 4.10 -3.79 -7.72
CA LEU A 117 5.34 -4.25 -7.11
C LEU A 117 5.46 -3.83 -5.65
N LEU A 118 4.57 -3.02 -5.10
CA LEU A 118 4.60 -2.60 -3.69
C LEU A 118 3.41 -3.21 -2.93
N PRO A 119 3.56 -3.58 -1.65
CA PRO A 119 2.44 -4.04 -0.82
C PRO A 119 1.39 -2.94 -0.72
N GLY A 120 0.13 -3.27 -1.03
CA GLY A 120 -0.97 -2.28 -1.05
C GLY A 120 -0.74 -1.11 -2.01
N GLY A 121 0.11 -1.28 -3.04
CA GLY A 121 0.54 -0.16 -3.87
C GLY A 121 -0.60 0.43 -4.70
N HIS A 122 -0.73 1.76 -4.66
CA HIS A 122 -1.74 2.52 -5.39
C HIS A 122 -1.11 3.48 -6.40
N MET A 123 -1.88 3.86 -7.42
CA MET A 123 -1.44 4.87 -8.38
C MET A 123 -1.56 6.29 -7.82
N ALA A 124 -0.55 7.13 -8.05
CA ALA A 124 -0.52 8.52 -7.58
C ALA A 124 -1.74 9.33 -7.99
N HIS A 125 -2.20 9.15 -9.23
CA HIS A 125 -3.38 9.84 -9.76
C HIS A 125 -4.64 9.59 -8.92
N SER A 126 -4.93 8.34 -8.58
CA SER A 126 -6.10 7.97 -7.78
C SER A 126 -5.91 8.33 -6.30
N THR A 127 -4.74 8.06 -5.73
CA THR A 127 -4.46 8.31 -4.30
C THR A 127 -4.57 9.78 -3.97
N PHE A 128 -4.01 10.66 -4.81
CA PHE A 128 -3.99 12.09 -4.56
C PHE A 128 -5.10 12.86 -5.30
N LYS A 129 -6.01 12.17 -6.01
CA LYS A 129 -7.07 12.80 -6.81
C LYS A 129 -6.55 13.90 -7.74
N ILE A 130 -5.45 13.60 -8.44
CA ILE A 130 -4.83 14.49 -9.42
C ILE A 130 -5.81 14.59 -10.60
N PRO A 131 -6.17 15.78 -11.11
CA PRO A 131 -7.03 15.87 -12.29
C PRO A 131 -6.29 15.45 -13.57
N ILE A 132 -6.97 14.76 -14.48
CA ILE A 132 -6.49 14.49 -15.84
C ILE A 132 -7.55 15.00 -16.83
N PRO A 133 -7.21 15.94 -17.74
CA PRO A 133 -5.89 16.55 -17.96
C PRO A 133 -5.46 17.50 -16.83
N VAL A 134 -4.13 17.63 -16.65
CA VAL A 134 -3.52 18.58 -15.70
C VAL A 134 -3.30 19.92 -16.38
N HIS A 135 -3.62 21.00 -15.68
CA HIS A 135 -3.40 22.40 -16.07
C HIS A 135 -2.68 23.16 -14.95
N ASP A 136 -2.10 24.33 -15.24
CA ASP A 136 -1.33 25.12 -14.25
C ASP A 136 -2.16 25.54 -13.03
N THR A 137 -3.48 25.65 -13.18
CA THR A 137 -4.43 25.98 -12.09
C THR A 137 -5.06 24.74 -11.45
N SER A 138 -4.61 23.54 -11.83
CA SER A 138 -5.14 22.29 -11.30
C SER A 138 -4.77 22.12 -9.84
N THR A 139 -5.71 21.62 -9.05
CA THR A 139 -5.51 21.30 -7.64
C THR A 139 -6.08 19.91 -7.36
N CYS A 140 -5.46 19.20 -6.41
CA CYS A 140 -5.96 17.92 -5.94
C CYS A 140 -7.24 18.12 -5.13
N ASN A 141 -8.34 17.46 -5.53
CA ASN A 141 -9.63 17.63 -4.87
C ASN A 141 -9.74 16.80 -3.58
N ILE A 142 -8.97 17.18 -2.55
CA ILE A 142 -8.94 16.52 -1.24
C ILE A 142 -9.48 17.49 -0.18
N PRO A 143 -10.74 17.31 0.29
CA PRO A 143 -11.30 18.18 1.31
C PRO A 143 -10.56 17.99 2.64
N LYS A 144 -10.26 19.09 3.35
CA LYS A 144 -9.45 19.09 4.59
C LYS A 144 -9.96 18.15 5.69
N ASN A 145 -11.27 17.94 5.74
CA ASN A 145 -11.97 17.12 6.73
C ASN A 145 -12.48 15.79 6.12
N GLY A 146 -12.02 15.42 4.93
CA GLY A 146 -12.38 14.15 4.30
C GLY A 146 -11.57 12.99 4.86
N LEU A 147 -12.12 11.77 4.74
CA LEU A 147 -11.47 10.53 5.15
C LEU A 147 -10.05 10.39 4.57
N LEU A 148 -9.89 10.72 3.29
CA LEU A 148 -8.60 10.71 2.60
C LEU A 148 -7.59 11.68 3.24
N ALA A 149 -8.02 12.90 3.60
CA ALA A 149 -7.13 13.87 4.23
C ALA A 149 -6.68 13.42 5.63
N VAL A 150 -7.57 12.78 6.38
CA VAL A 150 -7.24 12.21 7.69
C VAL A 150 -6.22 11.08 7.53
N MET A 151 -6.41 10.19 6.55
CA MET A 151 -5.49 9.10 6.25
C MET A 151 -4.11 9.63 5.83
N LEU A 152 -4.06 10.58 4.89
CA LEU A 152 -2.79 11.17 4.43
C LEU A 152 -2.01 11.85 5.55
N LYS A 153 -2.69 12.47 6.52
CA LYS A 153 -2.05 13.06 7.71
C LYS A 153 -1.56 12.02 8.72
N GLY A 154 -2.19 10.86 8.75
CA GLY A 154 -1.83 9.75 9.63
C GLY A 154 -0.73 8.84 9.09
N ALA A 155 -0.33 9.02 7.82
CA ALA A 155 0.74 8.25 7.21
C ALA A 155 2.09 8.58 7.85
N THR A 156 2.80 7.56 8.32
CA THR A 156 4.16 7.68 8.86
C THR A 156 5.17 7.83 7.73
N LEU A 157 4.96 7.11 6.64
CA LEU A 157 5.83 7.14 5.45
C LEU A 157 4.97 7.09 4.19
N THR A 158 5.34 7.89 3.19
CA THR A 158 4.84 7.76 1.83
C THR A 158 6.02 7.43 0.92
N ILE A 159 5.94 6.31 0.22
CA ILE A 159 6.95 5.80 -0.71
C ILE A 159 6.55 6.17 -2.13
#